data_AF-A0A267TGK5-F1
#
_entry.id   AF-A0A267TGK5-F1
#
_cell.length_a   1.000
_cell.length_b   1.000
_cell.length_c   1.000
_cell.angle_alpha   90.00
_cell.angle_beta   90.00
_cell.angle_gamma   90.00
#
_symmetry.space_group_name_H-M   'P 1'
#
loop_
_entity.id
_entity.type
_entity.pdbx_description
1 polymer ?
#
loop_
_entity_poly.entity_id
_entity_poly.type
_entity_poly.pdbx_seq_one_letter_code
_entity_poly.pdbx_strand_id
1 'polypeptide(L)'
;MKKIAFLFIALLTFVVKGIAQDRLKSLTEERQVLYSKFKESESQSSGIFGNRTKDDMQSSIEALKEIMAKDNEILDELNNLSEKSKSDFTEQYNDLIQQNNELREKNRELSELSERHKGWSKENHTILESVEEEKTFTLSISVVVAFLLIVYVIKFYALKSKYNELKKQQRLE
;
A
#
# COMPACT_ATOMS: atom_id res chain seq x y z
N MET A 1 9.58 19.03 11.48
CA MET A 1 8.28 19.71 11.28
C MET A 1 7.14 18.76 10.94
N LYS A 2 7.27 17.84 9.96
CA LYS A 2 6.19 16.90 9.58
C LYS A 2 5.68 15.97 10.72
N LYS A 3 6.57 15.51 11.62
CA LYS A 3 6.19 14.67 12.76
C LYS A 3 5.33 15.39 13.82
N ILE A 4 5.54 16.70 13.99
CA ILE A 4 4.76 17.52 14.94
C ILE A 4 3.36 17.78 14.38
N ALA A 5 3.25 18.04 13.07
CA ALA A 5 1.97 18.20 12.40
C ALA A 5 1.10 16.93 12.47
N PHE A 6 1.71 15.74 12.32
CA PHE A 6 0.99 14.46 12.45
C PHE A 6 0.46 14.22 13.88
N LEU A 7 1.26 14.57 14.89
CA LEU A 7 0.86 14.51 16.30
C LEU A 7 -0.31 15.46 16.62
N PHE A 8 -0.31 16.66 16.02
CA PHE A 8 -1.38 17.64 16.20
C PHE A 8 -2.69 17.20 15.55
N ILE A 9 -2.62 16.60 14.35
CA ILE A 9 -3.78 16.05 13.65
C ILE A 9 -4.35 14.84 14.40
N ALA A 10 -3.49 13.97 14.94
CA ALA A 10 -3.91 12.83 15.76
C ALA A 10 -4.56 13.27 17.08
N LEU A 11 -4.12 14.39 17.68
CA LEU A 11 -4.75 14.95 18.88
C LEU A 11 -6.15 15.51 18.57
N LEU A 12 -6.29 16.18 17.43
CA LEU A 12 -7.57 16.75 16.97
C LEU A 12 -8.62 15.68 16.69
N THR A 13 -8.25 14.55 16.09
CA THR A 13 -9.19 13.44 15.83
C THR A 13 -9.61 12.70 17.11
N PHE A 14 -8.76 12.67 18.13
CA PHE A 14 -9.10 12.10 19.45
C PHE A 14 -10.10 12.97 20.21
N VAL A 15 -9.92 14.30 20.21
CA VAL A 15 -10.83 15.24 20.88
C VAL A 15 -12.24 15.19 20.27
N VAL A 16 -12.37 15.11 18.95
CA VAL A 16 -13.68 15.06 18.28
C VAL A 16 -14.46 13.78 18.58
N LYS A 17 -13.78 12.64 18.75
CA LYS A 17 -14.45 11.38 19.14
C LYS A 17 -14.97 11.41 20.59
N GLY A 18 -14.27 12.10 21.50
CA GLY A 18 -14.72 12.25 22.89
C GLY A 18 -16.02 13.06 23.02
N ILE A 19 -16.18 14.13 22.24
CA ILE A 19 -17.30 15.08 22.37
C ILE A 19 -18.68 14.44 22.08
N ALA A 20 -18.77 13.53 21.10
CA ALA A 20 -20.04 12.88 20.74
C ALA A 20 -20.44 11.81 21.78
N GLN A 21 -19.45 11.08 22.31
CA GLN A 21 -19.67 10.14 23.41
C GLN A 21 -20.04 10.85 24.72
N ASP A 22 -19.50 12.05 24.93
CA ASP A 22 -19.82 12.88 26.11
C ASP A 22 -21.30 13.33 26.11
N ARG A 23 -21.89 13.64 24.95
CA ARG A 23 -23.29 14.06 24.87
C ARG A 23 -24.27 12.92 25.15
N LEU A 24 -24.05 11.74 24.56
CA LEU A 24 -24.90 10.58 24.87
C LEU A 24 -24.80 10.21 26.36
N LYS A 25 -23.59 10.29 26.92
CA LYS A 25 -23.34 10.05 28.34
C LYS A 25 -24.08 11.06 29.22
N SER A 26 -24.03 12.36 28.89
CA SER A 26 -24.74 13.39 29.65
C SER A 26 -26.26 13.18 29.62
N LEU A 27 -26.83 12.87 28.45
CA LEU A 27 -28.28 12.58 28.32
C LEU A 27 -28.68 11.36 29.16
N THR A 28 -27.85 10.32 29.19
CA THR A 28 -28.10 9.11 29.99
C THR A 28 -28.02 9.41 31.50
N GLU A 29 -27.06 10.23 31.92
CA GLU A 29 -26.93 10.69 33.31
C GLU A 29 -28.13 11.55 33.74
N GLU A 30 -28.56 12.50 32.91
CA GLU A 30 -29.78 13.30 33.12
C GLU A 30 -31.01 12.42 33.29
N ARG A 31 -31.19 11.44 32.40
CA ARG A 31 -32.29 10.47 32.45
C ARG A 31 -32.26 9.62 33.72
N GLN A 32 -31.06 9.23 34.18
CA GLN A 32 -30.90 8.48 35.42
C GLN A 32 -31.30 9.32 36.64
N VAL A 33 -30.99 10.62 36.65
CA VAL A 33 -31.40 11.55 37.70
C VAL A 33 -32.93 11.68 37.73
N LEU A 34 -33.57 11.86 36.56
CA LEU A 34 -35.04 11.93 36.45
C LEU A 34 -35.71 10.65 36.96
N TYR A 35 -35.20 9.48 36.55
CA TYR A 35 -35.72 8.20 37.01
C TYR A 35 -35.54 8.00 38.51
N SER A 36 -34.41 8.44 39.08
CA SER A 36 -34.15 8.36 40.52
C SER A 36 -35.13 9.22 41.31
N LYS A 37 -35.39 10.46 40.87
CA LYS A 37 -36.39 11.36 41.46
C LYS A 37 -37.80 10.78 41.38
N PHE A 38 -38.17 10.22 40.22
CA PHE A 38 -39.45 9.55 40.04
C PHE A 38 -39.61 8.39 41.03
N LYS A 39 -38.60 7.52 41.14
CA LYS A 39 -38.62 6.38 42.06
C LYS A 39 -38.71 6.80 43.52
N GLU A 40 -38.02 7.87 43.91
CA GLU A 40 -38.11 8.44 45.25
C GLU A 40 -39.53 8.96 45.54
N SER A 41 -40.12 9.71 44.61
CA SER A 41 -41.50 10.22 44.73
C SER A 41 -42.54 9.11 44.81
N GLU A 42 -42.32 8.00 44.08
CA GLU A 42 -43.20 6.84 44.11
C GLU A 42 -43.17 6.13 45.47
N SER A 43 -41.96 6.01 46.05
CA SER A 43 -41.77 5.37 47.35
C SER A 43 -42.39 6.17 48.51
N GLN A 44 -42.45 7.50 48.41
CA GLN A 44 -43.03 8.38 49.44
C GLN A 44 -44.56 8.47 49.36
N SER A 45 -45.15 8.37 48.16
CA SER A 45 -46.62 8.36 47.96
C SER A 45 -47.28 7.02 48.37
N SER A 46 -46.48 5.96 48.53
CA SER A 46 -46.89 4.64 49.03
C SER A 46 -47.00 4.61 50.57
N GLY A 47 -47.85 5.46 51.17
CA GLY A 47 -48.22 5.33 52.58
C GLY A 47 -49.05 4.05 52.84
N ILE A 48 -49.07 3.57 54.09
CA ILE A 48 -49.63 2.27 54.60
C ILE A 48 -51.07 1.93 54.14
N PHE A 49 -51.81 2.86 53.53
CA PHE A 49 -53.16 2.63 53.01
C PHE A 49 -53.31 2.67 51.49
N GLY A 50 -52.23 2.74 50.70
CA GLY A 50 -52.27 2.50 49.25
C GLY A 50 -53.08 3.50 48.40
N ASN A 51 -53.64 4.55 49.01
CA ASN A 51 -54.46 5.55 48.31
C ASN A 51 -53.56 6.68 47.78
N ARG A 52 -53.11 6.54 46.53
CA ARG A 52 -52.49 7.65 45.77
C ARG A 52 -53.54 8.74 45.56
N THR A 53 -53.18 9.99 45.82
CA THR A 53 -54.08 11.11 45.52
C THR A 53 -54.06 11.43 44.02
N LYS A 54 -55.05 12.19 43.54
CA LYS A 54 -55.09 12.66 42.15
C LYS A 54 -53.84 13.48 41.79
N ASP A 55 -53.36 14.29 42.73
CA ASP A 55 -52.20 15.15 42.55
C ASP A 55 -50.90 14.32 42.46
N ASP A 56 -50.78 13.25 43.26
CA ASP A 56 -49.65 12.30 43.16
C ASP A 56 -49.60 11.59 41.80
N MET A 57 -50.78 11.21 41.28
CA MET A 57 -50.87 10.60 39.95
C MET A 57 -50.50 11.60 38.85
N GLN A 58 -50.92 12.85 38.95
CA GLN A 58 -50.60 13.88 37.98
C GLN A 58 -49.09 14.19 37.95
N SER A 59 -48.47 14.31 39.13
CA SER A 59 -47.02 14.46 39.28
C SER A 59 -46.25 13.26 38.70
N SER A 60 -46.72 12.03 38.96
CA SER A 60 -46.12 10.81 38.40
C SER A 60 -46.19 10.79 36.86
N ILE A 61 -47.31 11.22 36.28
CA ILE A 61 -47.47 11.30 34.81
C ILE A 61 -46.54 12.36 34.22
N GLU A 62 -46.38 13.50 34.89
CA GLU A 62 -45.51 14.58 34.42
C GLU A 62 -44.03 14.16 34.47
N ALA A 63 -43.60 13.50 35.54
CA ALA A 63 -42.26 12.91 35.63
C ALA A 63 -42.01 11.85 34.54
N LEU A 64 -42.98 10.98 34.26
CA LEU A 64 -42.88 10.00 33.17
C LEU A 64 -42.80 10.67 31.79
N LYS A 65 -43.54 11.77 31.55
CA LYS A 65 -43.43 12.53 30.30
C LYS A 65 -42.04 13.13 30.12
N GLU A 66 -41.44 13.65 31.19
CA GLU A 66 -40.08 14.20 31.15
C GLU A 66 -39.05 13.10 30.86
N ILE A 67 -39.19 11.93 31.50
CA ILE A 67 -38.35 10.75 31.21
C ILE A 67 -38.51 10.32 29.75
N MET A 68 -39.73 10.24 29.23
CA MET A 68 -39.99 9.87 27.83
C MET A 68 -39.41 10.87 26.84
N ALA A 69 -39.52 12.17 27.15
CA ALA A 69 -38.90 13.21 26.32
C ALA A 69 -37.38 13.03 26.27
N LYS A 70 -36.75 12.73 27.42
CA LYS A 70 -35.31 12.48 27.48
C LYS A 70 -34.90 11.17 26.80
N ASP A 71 -35.71 10.12 26.90
CA ASP A 71 -35.50 8.86 26.19
C ASP A 71 -35.54 9.08 24.66
N ASN A 72 -36.42 9.95 24.15
CA ASN A 72 -36.44 10.32 22.73
C ASN A 72 -35.17 11.05 22.30
N GLU A 73 -34.68 12.01 23.11
CA GLU A 73 -33.40 12.69 22.83
C GLU A 73 -32.22 11.71 22.79
N ILE A 74 -32.20 10.71 23.68
CA ILE A 74 -31.20 9.64 23.68
C ILE A 74 -31.29 8.82 22.39
N LEU A 75 -32.49 8.45 21.96
CA LEU A 75 -32.71 7.68 20.73
C LEU A 75 -32.26 8.46 19.49
N ASP A 76 -32.54 9.75 19.42
CA ASP A 76 -32.10 10.60 18.32
C ASP A 76 -30.57 10.68 18.25
N GLU A 77 -29.89 10.84 19.39
CA GLU A 77 -28.43 10.85 19.44
C GLU A 77 -27.83 9.47 19.05
N LEU A 78 -28.43 8.37 19.50
CA LEU A 78 -28.02 7.02 19.11
C LEU A 78 -28.16 6.80 17.59
N ASN A 79 -29.25 7.29 17.00
CA ASN A 79 -29.46 7.21 15.56
C ASN A 79 -28.40 8.04 14.81
N ASN A 80 -28.13 9.27 15.25
CA ASN A 80 -27.09 10.11 14.67
C ASN A 80 -25.71 9.45 14.73
N LEU A 81 -25.35 8.84 15.86
CA LEU A 81 -24.10 8.10 16.03
C LEU A 81 -24.04 6.87 15.11
N SER A 82 -25.15 6.15 14.95
CA SER A 82 -25.26 5.00 14.07
C SER A 82 -25.09 5.39 12.60
N GLU A 83 -25.74 6.47 12.16
CA GLU A 83 -25.62 6.99 10.79
C GLU A 83 -24.20 7.47 10.50
N LYS A 84 -23.59 8.21 11.43
CA LYS A 84 -22.19 8.63 11.32
C LYS A 84 -21.25 7.43 11.22
N SER A 85 -21.43 6.42 12.07
CA SER A 85 -20.63 5.20 12.03
C SER A 85 -20.76 4.45 10.70
N LYS A 86 -21.98 4.35 10.15
CA LYS A 86 -22.21 3.75 8.82
C LYS A 86 -21.54 4.54 7.71
N SER A 87 -21.60 5.87 7.76
CA SER A 87 -20.92 6.75 6.81
C SER A 87 -19.41 6.56 6.86
N ASP A 88 -18.81 6.64 8.06
CA ASP A 88 -17.38 6.46 8.29
C ASP A 88 -16.91 5.07 7.81
N PHE A 89 -17.70 4.03 8.07
CA PHE A 89 -17.41 2.67 7.61
C PHE A 89 -17.45 2.56 6.08
N THR A 90 -18.45 3.17 5.44
CA THR A 90 -18.59 3.17 3.98
C THR A 90 -17.43 3.91 3.32
N GLU A 91 -17.02 5.04 3.88
CA GLU A 91 -15.87 5.80 3.40
C GLU A 91 -14.57 4.99 3.52
N GLN A 92 -14.31 4.40 4.69
CA GLN A 92 -13.15 3.53 4.90
C GLN A 92 -13.14 2.32 3.97
N TYR A 93 -14.30 1.71 3.73
CA TYR A 93 -14.42 0.58 2.83
C TYR A 93 -14.10 0.96 1.38
N ASN A 94 -14.59 2.12 0.92
CA ASN A 94 -14.31 2.64 -0.41
C ASN A 94 -12.81 2.97 -0.59
N ASP A 95 -12.19 3.59 0.42
CA ASP A 95 -10.75 3.87 0.43
C ASP A 95 -9.92 2.57 0.35
N LEU A 96 -10.30 1.53 1.11
CA LEU A 96 -9.67 0.22 1.02
C LEU A 96 -9.80 -0.42 -0.36
N ILE A 97 -10.96 -0.31 -1.02
CA ILE A 97 -11.14 -0.78 -2.39
C ILE A 97 -10.21 -0.04 -3.34
N GLN A 98 -10.13 1.28 -3.22
CA GLN A 98 -9.26 2.11 -4.05
C GLN A 98 -7.79 1.69 -3.88
N GLN A 99 -7.31 1.59 -2.64
CA GLN A 99 -5.95 1.15 -2.34
C GLN A 99 -5.66 -0.26 -2.88
N ASN A 100 -6.64 -1.17 -2.80
CA ASN A 100 -6.48 -2.51 -3.35
C ASN A 100 -6.34 -2.49 -4.88
N ASN A 101 -7.13 -1.67 -5.56
CA ASN A 101 -7.06 -1.50 -7.00
C ASN A 101 -5.71 -0.89 -7.43
N GLU A 102 -5.24 0.14 -6.73
CA GLU A 102 -3.93 0.74 -6.96
C GLU A 102 -2.79 -0.27 -6.73
N LEU A 103 -2.87 -1.07 -5.65
CA LEU A 103 -1.89 -2.13 -5.39
C LEU A 103 -1.91 -3.20 -6.48
N ARG A 104 -3.08 -3.56 -7.01
CA ARG A 104 -3.20 -4.51 -8.12
C ARG A 104 -2.57 -3.98 -9.39
N GLU A 105 -2.78 -2.71 -9.71
CA GLU A 105 -2.15 -2.05 -10.85
C GLU A 105 -0.63 -2.02 -10.69
N LYS A 106 -0.12 -1.65 -9.51
CA LYS A 106 1.32 -1.67 -9.22
C LYS A 106 1.94 -3.06 -9.30
N ASN A 107 1.24 -4.09 -8.80
CA ASN A 107 1.71 -5.46 -8.94
C ASN A 107 1.75 -5.91 -10.40
N ARG A 108 0.78 -5.49 -11.22
CA ARG A 108 0.80 -5.75 -12.67
C ARG A 108 1.97 -5.05 -13.35
N GLU A 109 2.19 -3.77 -13.08
CA GLU A 109 3.36 -3.01 -13.60
C GLU A 109 4.68 -3.70 -13.23
N LEU A 110 4.81 -4.16 -11.98
CA LEU A 110 6.00 -4.88 -11.51
C LEU A 110 6.19 -6.23 -12.24
N SER A 111 5.11 -6.96 -12.48
CA SER A 111 5.15 -8.22 -13.23
C SER A 111 5.60 -7.96 -14.67
N GLU A 112 5.02 -6.97 -15.34
CA GLU A 112 5.37 -6.58 -16.71
C GLU A 112 6.83 -6.09 -16.81
N LEU A 113 7.31 -5.35 -15.81
CA LEU A 113 8.71 -4.92 -15.75
C LEU A 113 9.66 -6.11 -15.53
N SER A 114 9.30 -7.05 -14.66
CA SER A 114 10.07 -8.27 -14.41
C SER A 114 10.18 -9.15 -15.67
N GLU A 115 9.08 -9.31 -16.41
CA GLU A 115 9.07 -10.01 -17.69
C GLU A 115 9.96 -9.33 -18.73
N ARG A 116 9.86 -8.00 -18.87
CA ARG A 116 10.74 -7.23 -19.77
C ARG A 116 12.21 -7.40 -19.40
N HIS A 117 12.54 -7.35 -18.11
CA HIS A 117 13.92 -7.53 -17.65
C HIS A 117 14.45 -8.94 -17.97
N LYS A 118 13.63 -9.98 -17.80
CA LYS A 118 13.98 -11.34 -18.24
C LYS A 118 14.19 -11.41 -19.75
N GLY A 119 13.35 -10.72 -20.53
CA GLY A 119 13.48 -10.59 -21.98
C GLY A 119 14.82 -9.96 -22.38
N TRP A 120 15.15 -8.79 -21.84
CA TRP A 120 16.43 -8.12 -22.08
C TRP A 120 17.63 -8.96 -21.64
N SER A 121 17.53 -9.67 -20.50
CA SER A 121 18.62 -10.55 -20.07
C SER A 121 18.85 -11.70 -21.05
N LYS A 122 17.77 -12.25 -21.64
CA LYS A 122 17.86 -13.30 -22.65
C LYS A 122 18.42 -12.77 -23.96
N GLU A 123 17.94 -11.62 -24.41
CA GLU A 123 18.44 -10.94 -25.63
C GLU A 123 19.92 -10.61 -25.50
N ASN A 124 20.35 -10.02 -24.37
CA ASN A 124 21.75 -9.76 -24.10
C ASN A 124 22.60 -11.04 -24.12
N HIS A 125 22.09 -12.15 -23.56
CA HIS A 125 22.81 -13.42 -23.62
C HIS A 125 22.97 -13.93 -25.05
N THR A 126 21.91 -13.87 -25.87
CA THR A 126 21.98 -14.27 -27.28
C THR A 126 22.91 -13.39 -28.11
N ILE A 127 22.93 -12.07 -27.85
CA ILE A 127 23.86 -11.14 -28.51
C ILE A 127 25.30 -11.51 -28.12
N LEU A 128 25.57 -11.73 -26.83
CA LEU A 128 26.91 -12.10 -26.37
C LEU A 128 27.39 -13.41 -27.01
N GLU A 129 26.53 -14.42 -27.11
CA GLU A 129 26.83 -15.69 -27.78
C GLU A 129 27.16 -15.47 -29.27
N SER A 130 26.33 -14.71 -30.00
CA SER A 130 26.59 -14.41 -31.41
C SER A 130 27.88 -13.62 -31.63
N VAL A 131 28.21 -12.68 -30.73
CA VAL A 131 29.45 -11.91 -30.77
C VAL A 131 30.66 -12.81 -30.47
N GLU A 132 30.51 -13.79 -29.59
CA GLU A 132 31.56 -14.76 -29.28
C GLU A 132 31.81 -15.70 -30.46
N GLU A 133 30.76 -16.17 -31.14
CA GLU A 133 30.87 -16.92 -32.40
C GLU A 133 31.58 -16.11 -33.49
N GLU A 134 31.20 -14.85 -33.71
CA GLU A 134 31.88 -13.98 -34.68
C GLU A 134 33.35 -13.73 -34.31
N LYS A 135 33.65 -13.54 -33.02
CA LYS A 135 35.02 -13.36 -32.53
C LYS A 135 35.87 -14.61 -32.72
N THR A 136 35.34 -15.79 -32.42
CA THR A 136 36.08 -17.05 -32.62
C THR A 136 36.33 -17.31 -34.10
N PHE A 137 35.35 -17.02 -34.97
CA PHE A 137 35.51 -17.11 -36.42
C PHE A 137 36.59 -16.13 -36.94
N THR A 138 36.53 -14.85 -36.57
CA THR A 138 37.52 -13.84 -36.98
C THR A 138 38.92 -14.16 -36.46
N LEU A 139 39.06 -14.62 -35.20
CA LEU A 139 40.33 -15.08 -34.65
C LEU A 139 40.90 -16.28 -35.42
N SER A 140 40.05 -17.25 -35.78
CA SER A 140 40.48 -18.44 -36.54
C SER A 140 41.04 -18.06 -37.91
N ILE A 141 40.37 -17.16 -38.63
CA ILE A 141 40.85 -16.65 -39.93
C ILE A 141 42.17 -15.90 -39.75
N SER A 142 42.27 -15.05 -38.72
CA SER A 142 43.50 -14.32 -38.44
C SER A 142 44.70 -15.24 -38.20
N VAL A 143 44.49 -16.36 -37.49
CA VAL A 143 45.55 -17.37 -37.26
C VAL A 143 45.98 -18.04 -38.56
N VAL A 144 45.02 -18.41 -39.42
CA VAL A 144 45.32 -19.04 -40.72
C VAL A 144 46.09 -18.07 -41.63
N VAL A 145 45.68 -16.81 -41.70
CA VAL A 145 46.37 -15.78 -42.52
C VAL A 145 47.78 -15.54 -41.99
N ALA A 146 47.97 -15.45 -40.67
CA ALA A 146 49.29 -15.30 -40.07
C ALA A 146 50.20 -16.50 -40.40
N PHE A 147 49.67 -17.73 -40.35
CA PHE A 147 50.41 -18.93 -40.73
C PHE A 147 50.83 -18.92 -42.21
N LEU A 148 49.92 -18.55 -43.11
CA LEU A 148 50.22 -18.44 -44.55
C LEU A 148 51.31 -17.38 -44.83
N LEU A 149 51.27 -16.25 -44.13
CA LEU A 149 52.32 -15.22 -44.22
C LEU A 149 53.68 -15.74 -43.77
N ILE A 150 53.74 -16.52 -42.68
CA ILE A 150 54.98 -17.14 -42.20
C ILE A 150 55.55 -18.09 -43.25
N VAL A 151 54.70 -18.97 -43.82
CA VAL A 151 55.10 -19.90 -44.88
C VAL A 151 55.61 -19.15 -46.12
N TYR A 152 54.92 -18.08 -46.52
CA TYR A 152 55.32 -17.23 -47.64
C TYR A 152 56.70 -16.60 -47.41
N VAL A 153 56.96 -16.05 -46.22
CA VAL A 153 58.25 -15.45 -45.85
C VAL A 153 59.37 -16.50 -45.90
N ILE A 154 59.16 -17.70 -45.34
CA ILE A 154 60.15 -18.79 -45.39
C ILE A 154 60.46 -19.18 -46.85
N LYS A 155 59.41 -19.36 -47.67
CA LYS A 155 59.57 -19.69 -49.10
C LYS A 155 60.30 -18.59 -49.86
N PHE A 156 59.99 -17.32 -49.59
CA PHE A 156 60.66 -16.18 -50.21
C PHE A 156 62.15 -16.15 -49.91
N TYR A 157 62.55 -16.34 -48.64
CA TYR A 157 63.97 -16.39 -48.26
C TYR A 157 64.70 -17.60 -48.86
N ALA A 158 64.06 -18.79 -48.88
CA ALA A 158 64.62 -19.97 -49.52
C ALA A 158 64.84 -19.77 -51.02
N LEU A 159 63.88 -19.14 -51.72
CA LEU A 159 63.98 -18.83 -53.14
C LEU A 159 65.08 -17.80 -53.42
N LYS A 160 65.17 -16.76 -52.59
CA LYS A 160 66.21 -15.73 -52.68
C LYS A 160 67.60 -16.31 -52.49
N SER A 161 67.77 -17.26 -51.57
CA SER A 161 69.05 -17.98 -51.37
C SER A 161 69.43 -18.76 -52.63
N LYS A 162 68.51 -19.55 -53.18
CA LYS A 162 68.74 -20.32 -54.42
C LYS A 162 69.05 -19.43 -55.62
N TYR A 163 68.34 -18.31 -55.78
CA TYR A 163 68.62 -17.34 -56.84
C TYR A 163 70.05 -16.77 -56.73
N ASN A 164 70.48 -16.43 -55.52
CA ASN A 164 71.83 -15.93 -55.29
C ASN A 164 72.92 -16.98 -55.55
N GLU A 165 72.65 -18.26 -55.28
CA GLU A 165 73.54 -19.38 -55.61
C GLU A 165 73.66 -19.59 -57.13
N LEU A 166 72.54 -19.64 -57.85
CA LEU A 166 72.51 -19.77 -59.32
C LEU A 166 73.23 -18.61 -60.00
N LYS A 167 73.04 -17.38 -59.51
CA LYS A 167 73.74 -16.20 -60.03
C LYS A 167 75.25 -16.24 -59.79
N LYS A 168 75.73 -16.91 -58.73
CA LYS A 168 77.16 -17.12 -58.49
C LYS A 168 77.75 -18.14 -59.47
N GLN A 169 77.00 -19.20 -59.76
CA GLN A 169 77.43 -20.23 -60.73
C GLN A 169 77.53 -19.66 -62.16
N GLN A 170 76.56 -18.86 -62.59
CA GLN A 170 76.59 -18.19 -63.91
C GLN A 170 77.67 -17.09 -64.07
N ARG A 171 78.36 -16.70 -62.99
CA ARG A 171 79.48 -15.73 -63.04
C ARG A 171 80.85 -16.42 -63.03
N LEU A 172 80.88 -17.74 -62.83
CA LEU A 172 82.09 -18.57 -62.79
C LEU A 172 82.26 -19.41 -64.07
N GLU A 173 81.27 -19.40 -64.97
CA GLU A 173 81.39 -19.77 -66.39
C GLU A 173 81.69 -18.52 -67.23
#